data_AF-A0A8H4TSD3-F1
#
_entry.id   AF-A0A8H4TSD3-F1
#
_cell.length_a   1.000
_cell.length_b   1.000
_cell.length_c   1.000
_cell.angle_alpha   90.00
_cell.angle_beta   90.00
_cell.angle_gamma   90.00
#
_symmetry.space_group_name_H-M   'P 1'
#
loop_
_entity.id
_entity.type
_entity.pdbx_description
1 polymer ?
#
loop_
_entity_poly.entity_id
_entity_poly.type
_entity_poly.pdbx_seq_one_letter_code
_entity_poly.pdbx_strand_id
1 'polypeptide(L)'
;MGGKVWSTEEERVFWEVVIPCSPAAANPAGQTLSWKQCVDLMVEKIGDNARREYTSTMLYEHHYQNFKPGAKSPKANKFLERYMRHVGQSHLLFFFSD
;
A
#
# COMPACT_ATOMS: atom_id res chain seq x y z
N MET A 1 11.45 -21.50 -7.48
CA MET A 1 11.24 -20.11 -7.03
C MET A 1 9.86 -19.96 -6.38
N GLY A 2 9.50 -20.89 -5.47
CA GLY A 2 8.23 -20.88 -4.77
C GLY A 2 8.41 -20.20 -3.42
N GLY A 3 7.77 -19.06 -3.23
CA GLY A 3 7.75 -18.38 -1.95
C GLY A 3 7.07 -17.02 -2.04
N LYS A 4 6.07 -16.83 -1.18
CA LYS A 4 5.63 -15.52 -0.66
C LYS A 4 4.71 -14.65 -1.52
N VAL A 5 3.71 -15.24 -2.18
CA VAL A 5 2.49 -14.48 -2.54
C VAL A 5 1.95 -13.81 -1.27
N TRP A 6 1.69 -12.51 -1.30
CA TRP A 6 1.09 -11.79 -0.18
C TRP A 6 -0.32 -12.35 0.09
N SER A 7 -0.63 -12.58 1.35
CA SER A 7 -1.96 -12.98 1.78
C SER A 7 -2.97 -11.86 1.48
N THR A 8 -4.25 -12.20 1.50
CA THR A 8 -5.30 -11.18 1.32
C THR A 8 -5.23 -10.12 2.41
N GLU A 9 -4.88 -10.50 3.64
CA GLU A 9 -4.76 -9.57 4.77
C GLU A 9 -3.50 -8.70 4.64
N GLU A 10 -2.39 -9.30 4.20
CA GLU A 10 -1.15 -8.56 3.91
C GLU A 10 -1.40 -7.49 2.85
N GLU A 11 -2.08 -7.82 1.76
CA GLU A 11 -2.44 -6.85 0.72
C GLU A 11 -3.41 -5.78 1.26
N ARG A 12 -4.40 -6.15 2.07
CA ARG A 12 -5.35 -5.21 2.66
C ARG A 12 -4.64 -4.17 3.53
N VAL A 13 -3.85 -4.61 4.51
CA VAL A 13 -3.11 -3.71 5.41
C VAL A 13 -2.14 -2.85 4.62
N PHE A 14 -1.44 -3.43 3.65
CA PHE A 14 -0.50 -2.70 2.82
C PHE A 14 -1.15 -1.56 2.04
N TRP A 15 -2.20 -1.84 1.26
CA TRP A 15 -2.83 -0.83 0.41
C TRP A 15 -3.74 0.13 1.14
N GLU A 16 -4.46 -0.34 2.17
CA GLU A 16 -5.45 0.49 2.89
C GLU A 16 -4.84 1.27 4.06
N VAL A 17 -3.69 0.83 4.61
CA VAL A 17 -3.07 1.45 5.80
C VAL A 17 -1.65 1.94 5.54
N VAL A 18 -0.78 1.09 5.00
CA VAL A 18 0.65 1.43 4.86
C VAL A 18 0.89 2.44 3.74
N ILE A 19 0.38 2.19 2.53
CA ILE A 19 0.59 3.07 1.37
C ILE A 19 0.10 4.50 1.60
N PRO A 20 -1.11 4.75 2.16
CA PRO A 20 -1.58 6.10 2.50
C PRO A 20 -0.69 6.86 3.48
N CYS A 21 0.08 6.17 4.33
CA CYS A 21 1.02 6.78 5.26
C CYS A 21 2.46 6.83 4.73
N SER A 22 2.74 6.12 3.64
CA SER A 22 4.09 5.98 3.08
C SER A 22 4.53 7.21 2.27
N PRO A 23 5.81 7.30 1.87
CA PRO A 23 6.26 8.34 0.94
C PRO A 23 5.61 8.26 -0.45
N ALA A 24 4.95 7.14 -0.76
CA ALA A 24 4.21 6.91 -2.01
C ALA A 24 2.70 7.21 -1.87
N ALA A 25 2.28 7.81 -0.75
CA ALA A 25 0.91 8.26 -0.56
C ALA A 25 0.53 9.27 -1.65
N ALA A 26 -0.59 9.02 -2.33
CA ALA A 26 -1.02 9.91 -3.42
C ALA A 26 -1.71 11.19 -2.91
N ASN A 27 -2.17 11.19 -1.66
CA ASN A 27 -2.64 12.39 -0.97
C ASN A 27 -2.04 12.40 0.45
N PRO A 28 -0.83 12.97 0.63
CA PRO A 28 -0.24 13.11 1.94
C PRO A 28 -1.01 14.18 2.72
N ALA A 29 -2.08 13.78 3.40
CA ALA A 29 -2.86 14.68 4.26
C ALA A 29 -2.10 15.12 5.54
N GLY A 30 -0.81 14.80 5.67
CA GLY A 30 0.02 15.06 6.84
C GLY A 30 1.46 14.55 6.68
N GLN A 31 2.12 14.29 7.82
CA GLN A 31 3.51 13.81 7.87
C GLN A 31 3.61 12.38 7.33
N THR A 32 4.36 12.21 6.24
CA THR A 32 4.62 10.89 5.64
C THR A 32 5.59 10.10 6.52
N LEU A 33 5.26 8.85 6.80
CA LEU A 33 6.15 7.92 7.48
C LEU A 33 7.27 7.49 6.53
N SER A 34 8.47 7.29 7.06
CA SER A 34 9.53 6.62 6.30
C SER A 34 9.14 5.16 6.02
N TRP A 35 9.74 4.55 4.99
CA TRP A 35 9.53 3.12 4.71
C TRP A 35 9.89 2.22 5.91
N LYS A 36 10.82 2.64 6.77
CA LYS A 36 11.16 1.94 8.00
C LYS A 36 10.00 1.99 9.02
N GLN A 37 9.43 3.16 9.25
CA GLN A 37 8.24 3.29 10.11
C GLN A 37 7.01 2.58 9.52
N CYS A 38 6.91 2.48 8.20
CA CYS A 38 5.90 1.69 7.51
C CYS A 38 6.02 0.19 7.80
N VAL A 39 7.23 -0.32 8.04
CA VAL A 39 7.44 -1.71 8.48
C VAL A 39 6.86 -1.91 9.87
N ASP A 40 7.15 -1.01 10.80
CA ASP A 40 6.63 -1.07 12.16
C ASP A 40 5.09 -1.05 12.14
N LEU A 41 4.50 -0.17 11.33
CA LEU A 41 3.05 -0.10 11.12
C LEU A 41 2.47 -1.38 10.51
N MET A 42 3.15 -1.97 9.52
CA MET A 42 2.73 -3.23 8.90
C MET A 42 2.73 -4.38 9.92
N VAL A 43 3.79 -4.50 10.71
CA VAL A 43 3.94 -5.51 11.76
C VAL A 43 2.87 -5.31 12.84
N GLU A 44 2.65 -4.07 13.29
CA GLU A 44 1.63 -3.75 14.29
C GLU A 44 0.23 -4.13 13.82
N LYS A 45 -0.14 -3.77 12.57
CA LYS A 45 -1.50 -3.98 12.06
C LYS A 45 -1.81 -5.42 11.68
N ILE A 46 -0.80 -6.18 11.25
CA ILE A 46 -0.96 -7.60 10.97
C ILE A 46 -0.89 -8.45 12.26
N GLY A 47 -0.04 -8.04 13.21
CA GLY A 47 0.18 -8.77 14.45
C GLY A 47 0.61 -10.21 14.21
N ASP A 48 0.00 -11.14 14.95
CA ASP A 48 0.32 -12.57 14.91
C ASP A 48 0.03 -13.24 13.55
N ASN A 49 -0.71 -12.57 12.65
CA ASN A 49 -0.95 -13.05 11.30
C ASN A 49 0.23 -12.82 10.35
N ALA A 50 1.35 -12.27 10.86
CA ALA A 50 2.55 -12.00 10.08
C ALA A 50 3.16 -13.30 9.57
N ARG A 51 3.06 -13.51 8.26
CA ARG A 51 3.60 -14.72 7.61
C ARG A 51 5.08 -14.60 7.28
N ARG A 52 5.67 -13.42 7.48
CA ARG A 52 7.05 -13.07 7.11
C ARG A 52 7.53 -11.90 7.95
N GLU A 53 8.85 -11.78 8.06
CA GLU A 53 9.47 -10.54 8.49
C GLU A 53 9.39 -9.51 7.36
N TYR A 54 8.86 -8.33 7.66
CA TYR A 54 8.73 -7.24 6.71
C TYR A 54 10.00 -6.38 6.74
N THR A 55 10.46 -5.95 5.56
CA THR A 55 11.59 -5.02 5.44
C THR A 55 11.18 -3.80 4.61
N SER A 56 11.84 -2.67 4.84
CA SER A 56 11.55 -1.42 4.13
C SER A 56 11.71 -1.59 2.62
N THR A 57 12.75 -2.31 2.21
CA THR A 57 13.01 -2.64 0.80
C THR A 57 11.88 -3.48 0.20
N MET A 58 11.39 -4.49 0.93
CA MET A 58 10.30 -5.34 0.44
C MET A 58 8.99 -4.56 0.27
N LEU A 59 8.65 -3.65 1.19
CA LEU A 59 7.46 -2.80 1.06
C LEU A 59 7.58 -1.88 -0.18
N TYR A 60 8.74 -1.25 -0.36
CA TYR A 60 9.01 -0.40 -1.51
C TYR A 60 8.95 -1.16 -2.85
N GLU A 61 9.62 -2.31 -2.94
CA GLU A 61 9.62 -3.14 -4.14
C GLU A 61 8.23 -3.65 -4.47
N HIS A 62 7.46 -4.09 -3.47
CA HIS A 62 6.08 -4.53 -3.66
C HIS A 62 5.20 -3.39 -4.17
N HIS A 63 5.31 -2.19 -3.61
CA HIS A 63 4.62 -1.01 -4.14
C HIS A 63 5.00 -0.76 -5.60
N TYR A 64 6.31 -0.70 -5.90
CA TYR A 64 6.82 -0.37 -7.22
C TYR A 64 6.43 -1.39 -8.30
N GLN A 65 6.48 -2.69 -7.98
CA GLN A 65 6.07 -3.76 -8.87
C GLN A 65 4.57 -3.73 -9.17
N ASN A 66 3.73 -3.39 -8.19
CA ASN A 66 2.28 -3.31 -8.38
C ASN A 66 1.80 -1.99 -9.00
N PHE A 67 2.58 -0.91 -8.84
CA PHE A 67 2.30 0.40 -9.44
C PHE A 67 2.66 0.41 -10.94
N LYS A 68 3.74 -0.26 -11.35
CA LYS A 68 4.11 -0.37 -12.77
C LYS A 68 3.10 -1.19 -13.58
N PRO A 69 2.87 -0.85 -14.86
CA PRO A 69 2.15 -1.73 -15.78
C PRO A 69 2.97 -3.00 -16.01
N GLY A 70 2.47 -4.15 -15.52
CA GLY A 70 3.20 -5.42 -15.56
C GLY A 70 2.55 -6.52 -14.71
N ALA A 71 3.32 -7.57 -14.38
CA ALA A 71 2.86 -8.68 -13.54
C ALA A 71 2.65 -8.23 -12.09
N LYS A 72 1.41 -7.82 -11.77
CA LYS A 72 0.99 -7.44 -10.42
C LYS A 72 0.72 -8.67 -9.55
N SER A 73 0.73 -8.49 -8.24
CA SER A 73 0.24 -9.51 -7.33
C SER A 73 -1.23 -9.85 -7.68
N PRO A 74 -1.58 -11.12 -7.90
CA PRO A 74 -2.92 -11.50 -8.35
C PRO A 74 -4.02 -11.13 -7.34
N LYS A 75 -3.65 -10.87 -6.08
CA LYS A 75 -4.57 -10.48 -5.00
C LYS A 75 -4.59 -8.97 -4.73
N ALA A 76 -3.63 -8.21 -5.28
CA ALA A 76 -3.55 -6.77 -5.09
C ALA A 76 -4.59 -5.99 -5.89
N ASN A 77 -5.04 -6.51 -7.05
CA ASN A 77 -5.91 -5.76 -7.98
C ASN A 77 -7.16 -5.16 -7.31
N LYS A 78 -7.88 -5.92 -6.49
CA LYS A 78 -9.09 -5.42 -5.82
C LYS A 78 -8.82 -4.26 -4.83
N PHE A 79 -7.65 -4.27 -4.18
CA PHE A 79 -7.27 -3.25 -3.22
C PHE A 79 -6.63 -2.04 -3.93
N LEU A 80 -5.84 -2.29 -4.97
CA LEU A 80 -5.27 -1.27 -5.85
C LEU A 80 -6.37 -0.44 -6.51
N GLU A 81 -7.41 -1.08 -7.06
CA GLU A 81 -8.56 -0.37 -7.65
C GLU A 81 -9.33 0.48 -6.64
N ARG A 82 -9.44 0.00 -5.39
CA ARG A 82 -10.09 0.74 -4.32
C ARG A 82 -9.24 1.93 -3.88
N TYR A 83 -7.93 1.73 -3.71
CA TYR A 83 -6.97 2.78 -3.42
C TYR A 83 -6.96 3.83 -4.54
N MET A 84 -6.84 3.43 -5.80
CA MET A 84 -6.88 4.31 -6.97
C MET A 84 -8.19 5.10 -7.07
N ARG A 85 -9.35 4.49 -6.74
CA ARG A 85 -10.63 5.22 -6.65
C ARG A 85 -10.63 6.26 -5.55
N HIS A 86 -10.05 5.98 -4.38
CA HIS A 86 -9.98 6.92 -3.27
C HIS A 86 -9.03 8.09 -3.58
N VAL A 87 -7.89 7.78 -4.21
CA VAL A 87 -6.95 8.77 -4.75
C VAL A 87 -7.59 9.62 -5.84
N GLY A 88 -8.34 9.01 -6.76
CA GLY A 88 -9.05 9.70 -7.84
C GLY A 88 -10.23 10.57 -7.36
N GLN A 89 -10.94 10.18 -6.30
CA GLN A 89 -12.00 11.01 -5.70
C GLN A 89 -11.46 12.21 -4.92
N SER A 90 -10.22 12.16 -4.44
CA SER A 90 -9.55 13.29 -3.78
C SER A 90 -9.21 14.43 -4.75
N HIS A 91 -9.25 14.19 -6.07
CA HIS A 91 -9.06 15.23 -7.10
C HIS A 91 -10.39 15.84 -7.59
N LEU A 92 -11.54 15.26 -7.25
CA LEU A 92 -12.87 15.70 -7.69
C LEU A 92 -13.61 16.60 -6.70
N LEU A 93 -13.02 16.90 -5.54
CA LEU A 93 -13.54 17.91 -4.61
C LEU A 93 -12.84 19.28 -4.73
N PHE A 94 -11.92 19.45 -5.69
CA PHE A 94 -11.28 20.74 -5.98
C PHE A 94 -11.59 21.30 -7.38
N PHE A 95 -12.47 20.66 -8.17
CA PHE A 95 -12.82 21.10 -9.53
C PHE A 95 -14.30 21.44 -9.74
N PHE A 96 -15.08 21.63 -8.67
CA PHE A 96 -16.40 22.27 -8.71
C PHE A 96 -16.46 23.40 -7.67
N SER A 97 -15.64 24.42 -7.87
CA SER A 97 -15.83 25.78 -7.35
C SER A 97 -14.92 26.72 -8.14
N ASP A 98 -15.29 26.94 -9.41
CA ASP A 98 -15.68 28.25 -9.96
C ASP A 98 -16.23 28.01 -11.38
#